data_AF-I1E1J9-F1
#
_entry.id   AF-I1E1J9-F1
#
_cell.length_a   1.000
_cell.length_b   1.000
_cell.length_c   1.000
_cell.angle_alpha   90.00
_cell.angle_beta   90.00
_cell.angle_gamma   90.00
#
_symmetry.space_group_name_H-M   'P 1'
#
loop_
_entity.id
_entity.type
_entity.pdbx_description
1 polymer ?
#
loop_
_entity_poly.entity_id
_entity_poly.type
_entity_poly.pdbx_seq_one_letter_code
_entity_poly.pdbx_strand_id
1 'polypeptide(L)'
;MQQGISLRDEGHIQPMVINEWQLDVKLNQALHQAHRADFALYLSLLSPEVEEAAQFYTPEPVTEPKPDRLRQQLGIDTSAARRFALQDGDLDRLLQHSIALQHGGMSQLKLTSYLNPGPLAQFDEQKRIRGDVWRNLSLHARRHLTAEAVHKMPADPTALYEVLQQLHQNKAA
;
A
#
# COMPACT_ATOMS: atom_id res chain seq x y z
N MET A 1 42.50 -24.04 13.38
CA MET A 1 41.57 -23.91 12.24
C MET A 1 40.16 -24.10 12.78
N GLN A 2 39.48 -23.01 13.11
CA GLN A 2 38.08 -23.02 13.55
C GLN A 2 37.23 -22.71 12.32
N GLN A 3 36.40 -23.66 11.88
CA GLN A 3 35.41 -23.42 10.83
C GLN A 3 34.15 -22.89 11.51
N GLY A 4 33.86 -21.62 11.26
CA GLY A 4 32.65 -20.94 11.71
C GLY A 4 31.43 -21.53 11.01
N ILE A 5 30.47 -21.95 11.82
CA ILE A 5 29.14 -22.40 11.38
C ILE A 5 28.40 -21.14 10.91
N SER A 6 28.35 -20.93 9.61
CA SER A 6 27.51 -19.93 8.96
C SER A 6 26.07 -20.44 8.98
N LEU A 7 25.30 -20.03 9.99
CA LEU A 7 23.85 -20.16 9.99
C LEU A 7 23.31 -19.14 8.97
N ARG A 8 23.23 -19.57 7.70
CA ARG A 8 22.34 -18.94 6.73
C ARG A 8 20.92 -19.18 7.22
N ASP A 9 20.32 -18.11 7.73
CA ASP A 9 18.88 -18.01 7.95
C ASP A 9 18.20 -18.05 6.58
N GLU A 10 18.05 -19.26 6.04
CA GLU A 10 17.20 -19.55 4.89
C GLU A 10 15.76 -19.34 5.37
N GLY A 11 15.32 -18.07 5.35
CA GLY A 11 13.93 -17.69 5.50
C GLY A 11 13.12 -18.36 4.41
N HIS A 12 12.68 -19.60 4.65
CA HIS A 12 11.57 -20.21 3.94
C HIS A 12 10.35 -19.36 4.23
N ILE A 13 10.14 -18.33 3.41
CA ILE A 13 8.85 -17.71 3.23
C ILE A 13 7.99 -18.83 2.67
N GLN A 14 7.31 -19.56 3.55
CA GLN A 14 6.26 -20.49 3.16
C GLN A 14 5.39 -19.74 2.15
N PRO A 15 5.13 -20.28 0.95
CA PRO A 15 4.36 -19.57 -0.05
C PRO A 15 3.00 -19.26 0.58
N MET A 16 2.83 -18.00 0.97
CA MET A 16 1.62 -17.55 1.61
C MET A 16 0.51 -17.83 0.61
N VAL A 17 -0.47 -18.63 1.02
CA VAL A 17 -1.67 -18.80 0.23
C VAL A 17 -2.37 -17.44 0.22
N ILE A 18 -2.74 -17.03 -0.97
CA ILE A 18 -3.34 -15.74 -1.28
C ILE A 18 -4.71 -16.00 -1.94
N ASN A 19 -4.76 -16.97 -2.86
CA ASN A 19 -5.92 -17.25 -3.69
C ASN A 19 -6.32 -18.73 -3.67
N GLU A 20 -7.59 -18.97 -4.01
CA GLU A 20 -8.19 -20.31 -4.04
C GLU A 20 -7.49 -21.27 -5.02
N TRP A 21 -6.96 -20.78 -6.14
CA TRP A 21 -6.23 -21.63 -7.10
C TRP A 21 -4.98 -22.29 -6.48
N GLN A 22 -4.38 -21.67 -5.46
CA GLN A 22 -3.23 -22.26 -4.74
C GLN A 22 -3.67 -23.37 -3.78
N LEU A 23 -4.96 -23.41 -3.43
CA LEU A 23 -5.57 -24.47 -2.63
C LEU A 23 -6.05 -25.65 -3.47
N ASP A 24 -6.19 -25.47 -4.79
CA ASP A 24 -6.68 -26.50 -5.72
C ASP A 24 -8.01 -27.10 -5.23
N VAL A 25 -8.03 -28.36 -4.79
CA VAL A 25 -9.25 -29.05 -4.33
C VAL A 25 -9.40 -29.05 -2.79
N LYS A 26 -8.42 -28.55 -2.03
CA LYS A 26 -8.39 -28.68 -0.56
C LYS A 26 -9.58 -28.04 0.14
N LEU A 27 -10.05 -26.90 -0.36
CA LEU A 27 -11.23 -26.22 0.19
C LEU A 27 -12.51 -27.06 0.02
N ASN A 28 -12.71 -27.61 -1.18
CA ASN A 28 -13.84 -28.50 -1.50
C ASN A 28 -13.76 -29.81 -0.72
N GLN A 29 -12.56 -30.39 -0.59
CA GLN A 29 -12.33 -31.61 0.16
C GLN A 29 -12.67 -31.44 1.65
N ALA A 30 -12.25 -30.33 2.28
CA ALA A 30 -12.59 -30.02 3.67
C ALA A 30 -14.10 -29.85 3.88
N LEU A 31 -14.80 -29.29 2.89
CA LEU A 31 -16.26 -29.17 2.91
C LEU A 31 -16.94 -30.54 2.80
N HIS A 32 -16.51 -31.39 1.87
CA HIS A 32 -17.05 -32.74 1.68
C HIS A 32 -16.79 -33.67 2.86
N GLN A 33 -15.67 -33.50 3.56
CA GLN A 33 -15.28 -34.31 4.72
C GLN A 33 -15.81 -33.76 6.06
N ALA A 34 -16.61 -32.68 6.03
CA ALA A 34 -17.15 -31.99 7.21
C ALA A 34 -16.08 -31.49 8.21
N HIS A 35 -14.84 -31.29 7.77
CA HIS A 35 -13.75 -30.73 8.56
C HIS A 35 -13.88 -29.21 8.65
N ARG A 36 -14.85 -28.75 9.46
CA ARG A 36 -15.18 -27.32 9.62
C ARG A 36 -13.99 -26.47 10.12
N ALA A 37 -13.10 -27.05 10.94
CA ALA A 37 -11.92 -26.37 11.44
C ALA A 37 -10.92 -26.08 10.30
N ASP A 38 -10.63 -27.08 9.47
CA ASP A 38 -9.70 -26.93 8.34
C ASP A 38 -10.29 -26.01 7.27
N PHE A 39 -11.60 -26.10 7.02
CA PHE A 39 -12.30 -25.18 6.13
C PHE A 39 -12.21 -23.72 6.61
N ALA A 40 -12.46 -23.48 7.91
CA ALA A 40 -12.36 -22.13 8.48
C ALA A 40 -10.92 -21.60 8.43
N LEU A 41 -9.92 -22.46 8.66
CA LEU A 41 -8.51 -22.12 8.54
C LEU A 41 -8.14 -21.75 7.10
N TYR A 42 -8.54 -22.56 6.12
CA TYR A 42 -8.32 -22.29 4.70
C TYR A 42 -8.97 -20.99 4.24
N LEU A 43 -10.21 -20.72 4.68
CA LEU A 43 -10.85 -19.43 4.42
C LEU A 43 -10.11 -18.25 5.07
N SER A 44 -9.59 -18.43 6.30
CA SER A 44 -8.87 -17.36 7.01
C SER A 44 -7.53 -16.99 6.37
N LEU A 45 -6.99 -17.89 5.54
CA LEU A 45 -5.74 -17.71 4.83
C LEU A 45 -5.94 -17.09 3.43
N LEU A 46 -7.17 -17.08 2.92
CA LEU A 46 -7.48 -16.44 1.65
C LEU A 46 -7.55 -14.93 1.81
N SER A 47 -7.04 -14.21 0.80
CA SER A 47 -7.14 -12.76 0.78
C SER A 47 -8.58 -12.30 0.59
N PRO A 48 -9.08 -11.35 1.40
CA PRO A 48 -10.40 -10.75 1.19
C PRO A 48 -10.42 -9.76 0.02
N GLU A 49 -9.26 -9.38 -0.52
CA GLU A 49 -9.18 -8.40 -1.61
C GLU A 49 -9.63 -9.01 -2.96
N VAL A 50 -10.71 -8.45 -3.52
CA VAL A 50 -11.31 -8.91 -4.79
C VAL A 50 -10.34 -8.80 -5.97
N GLU A 51 -9.39 -7.86 -5.92
CA GLU A 51 -8.35 -7.71 -6.94
C GLU A 51 -7.42 -8.92 -6.99
N GLU A 52 -7.18 -9.58 -5.86
CA GLU A 52 -6.36 -10.79 -5.82
C GLU A 52 -7.16 -12.01 -6.27
N ALA A 53 -8.46 -12.03 -6.02
CA ALA A 53 -9.37 -13.05 -6.52
C ALA A 53 -9.61 -12.97 -8.05
N ALA A 54 -9.26 -11.85 -8.68
CA ALA A 54 -9.43 -11.67 -10.12
C ALA A 54 -8.39 -12.48 -10.91
N GLN A 55 -8.86 -13.29 -11.85
CA GLN A 55 -7.99 -14.00 -12.81
C GLN A 55 -7.38 -13.07 -13.87
N PHE A 56 -7.86 -11.82 -13.97
CA PHE A 56 -7.44 -10.84 -14.96
C PHE A 56 -7.17 -9.49 -14.29
N TYR A 57 -6.05 -8.87 -14.65
CA TYR A 57 -5.75 -7.52 -14.22
C TYR A 57 -6.59 -6.52 -15.01
N THR A 58 -7.34 -5.68 -14.31
CA THR A 58 -8.00 -4.53 -14.94
C THR A 58 -6.94 -3.50 -15.28
N PRO A 59 -6.94 -2.91 -16.50
CA PRO A 59 -6.01 -1.83 -16.84
C PRO A 59 -6.10 -0.72 -15.79
N GLU A 60 -4.96 -0.22 -15.35
CA GLU A 60 -4.88 0.90 -14.41
C GLU A 60 -5.74 2.04 -14.97
N PRO A 61 -6.69 2.62 -14.21
CA PRO A 61 -7.43 3.76 -14.70
C PRO A 61 -6.44 4.87 -15.02
N VAL A 62 -6.47 5.37 -16.25
CA VAL A 62 -5.73 6.57 -16.65
C VAL A 62 -6.30 7.73 -15.87
N THR A 63 -5.81 7.88 -14.64
CA THR A 63 -6.10 9.04 -13.82
C THR A 63 -5.23 10.13 -14.39
N GLU A 64 -5.76 10.88 -15.37
CA GLU A 64 -5.12 12.11 -15.77
C GLU A 64 -4.97 12.95 -14.49
N PRO A 65 -3.74 13.32 -14.10
CA PRO A 65 -3.56 14.18 -12.96
C PRO A 65 -4.26 15.49 -13.30
N LYS A 66 -5.39 15.79 -12.66
CA LYS A 66 -6.00 17.13 -12.75
C LYS A 66 -4.97 18.10 -12.17
N PRO A 67 -4.26 18.86 -13.00
CA PRO A 67 -3.18 19.68 -12.48
C PRO A 67 -3.78 20.94 -11.86
N ASP A 68 -2.96 21.62 -11.09
CA ASP A 68 -3.12 22.84 -10.29
C ASP A 68 -3.92 24.03 -10.88
N ARG A 69 -4.58 23.87 -12.03
CA ARG A 69 -5.41 24.84 -12.73
C ARG A 69 -6.49 25.46 -11.83
N LEU A 70 -7.09 24.69 -10.93
CA LEU A 70 -8.07 25.22 -9.97
C LEU A 70 -7.44 26.17 -8.95
N ARG A 71 -6.23 25.86 -8.46
CA ARG A 71 -5.52 26.71 -7.48
C ARG A 71 -5.02 27.99 -8.13
N GLN A 72 -4.54 27.89 -9.38
CA GLN A 72 -4.18 29.04 -10.22
C GLN A 72 -5.39 29.94 -10.53
N GLN A 73 -6.55 29.35 -10.85
CA GLN A 73 -7.80 30.10 -11.09
C GLN A 73 -8.29 30.86 -9.85
N LEU A 74 -8.00 30.33 -8.65
CA LEU A 74 -8.35 30.95 -7.38
C LEU A 74 -7.30 31.95 -6.89
N GLY A 75 -6.23 32.20 -7.66
CA GLY A 75 -5.14 33.11 -7.26
C GLY A 75 -4.39 32.63 -6.02
N ILE A 76 -4.43 31.34 -5.71
CA ILE A 76 -3.72 30.74 -4.58
C ILE A 76 -2.30 30.45 -5.07
N ASP A 77 -1.32 31.15 -4.51
CA ASP A 77 0.09 30.93 -4.82
C ASP A 77 0.46 29.45 -4.66
N THR A 78 0.68 28.77 -5.78
CA THR A 78 1.05 27.36 -5.84
C THR A 78 2.50 27.12 -5.44
N SER A 79 3.31 28.18 -5.35
CA SER A 79 4.72 28.15 -4.94
C SER A 79 4.92 27.84 -3.45
N ALA A 80 3.87 27.98 -2.63
CA ALA A 80 3.96 27.89 -1.17
C ALA A 80 3.00 26.84 -0.58
N ALA A 81 2.72 25.74 -1.29
CA ALA A 81 2.17 24.56 -0.63
C ALA A 81 3.25 23.96 0.29
N ARG A 82 3.46 24.58 1.45
CA ARG A 82 4.42 24.13 2.44
C ARG A 82 4.06 22.69 2.81
N ARG A 83 5.03 21.80 2.64
CA ARG A 83 4.90 20.39 3.03
C ARG A 83 4.53 20.35 4.52
N PHE A 84 3.68 19.40 4.89
CA PHE A 84 3.23 19.28 6.28
C PHE A 84 4.34 18.82 7.23
N ALA A 85 5.47 18.32 6.70
CA ALA A 85 6.67 17.99 7.45
C ALA A 85 7.42 19.19 8.02
N LEU A 86 8.17 18.92 9.08
CA LEU A 86 9.26 19.75 9.59
C LEU A 86 10.31 19.96 8.48
N GLN A 87 10.62 21.22 8.21
CA GLN A 87 11.69 21.66 7.32
C GLN A 87 12.74 22.47 8.09
N ASP A 88 13.90 22.68 7.48
CA ASP A 88 14.94 23.52 8.06
C ASP A 88 14.43 24.95 8.29
N GLY A 89 14.63 25.48 9.51
CA GLY A 89 14.11 26.78 9.96
C GLY A 89 12.72 26.74 10.61
N ASP A 90 12.04 25.59 10.62
CA ASP A 90 10.73 25.49 11.28
C ASP A 90 10.82 25.46 12.81
N LEU A 91 11.96 25.01 13.36
CA LEU A 91 12.24 25.10 14.79
C LEU A 91 12.25 26.54 15.28
N ASP A 92 12.85 27.45 14.52
CA ASP A 92 12.87 28.88 14.86
C ASP A 92 11.46 29.47 14.80
N ARG A 93 10.63 29.06 13.83
CA ARG A 93 9.22 29.48 13.76
C ARG A 93 8.40 28.98 14.95
N LEU A 94 8.61 27.73 15.38
CA LEU A 94 7.96 27.19 16.57
C LEU A 94 8.42 27.90 17.85
N LEU A 95 9.69 28.32 17.91
CA LEU A 95 10.21 29.14 18.99
C LEU A 95 9.56 30.54 18.99
N GLN A 96 9.38 31.16 17.82
CA GLN A 96 8.63 32.42 17.73
C GLN A 96 7.17 32.27 18.18
N HIS A 97 6.54 31.12 17.90
CA HIS A 97 5.19 30.83 18.40
C HIS A 97 5.16 30.67 19.92
N SER A 98 6.17 30.05 20.54
CA SER A 98 6.24 29.95 22.00
C SER A 98 6.43 31.31 22.67
N ILE A 99 7.30 32.17 22.10
CA ILE A 99 7.50 33.56 22.53
C ILE A 99 6.19 34.36 22.39
N ALA A 100 5.50 34.23 21.26
CA ALA A 100 4.21 34.88 21.02
C ALA A 100 3.14 34.45 22.03
N LEU A 101 3.12 33.17 22.41
CA LEU A 101 2.22 32.67 23.45
C LEU A 101 2.57 33.23 24.84
N GLN A 102 3.86 33.30 25.18
CA GLN A 102 4.33 33.79 26.48
C GLN A 102 4.06 35.28 26.69
N HIS A 103 4.27 36.10 25.65
CA HIS A 103 4.13 37.56 25.77
C HIS A 103 2.77 38.10 25.34
N GLY A 104 2.13 37.49 24.34
CA GLY A 104 0.90 37.99 23.71
C GLY A 104 -0.32 37.09 23.90
N GLY A 105 -0.17 35.98 24.62
CA GLY A 105 -1.24 35.04 24.88
C GLY A 105 -1.78 34.36 23.61
N MET A 106 -3.00 33.82 23.72
CA MET A 106 -3.57 32.95 22.69
C MET A 106 -3.94 33.68 21.39
N SER A 107 -4.33 34.96 21.47
CA SER A 107 -4.67 35.77 20.30
C SER A 107 -3.46 36.03 19.41
N GLN A 108 -2.33 36.35 20.02
CA GLN A 108 -1.10 36.60 19.29
C GLN A 108 -0.54 35.30 18.69
N LEU A 109 -0.59 34.19 19.43
CA LEU A 109 -0.24 32.88 18.89
C LEU A 109 -1.08 32.53 17.64
N LYS A 110 -2.41 32.71 17.70
CA LYS A 110 -3.29 32.43 16.56
C LYS A 110 -2.94 33.29 15.35
N LEU A 111 -2.74 34.58 15.55
CA LEU A 111 -2.36 35.50 14.48
C LEU A 111 -1.03 35.08 13.85
N THR A 112 0.01 34.85 14.66
CA THR A 112 1.32 34.43 14.16
C THR A 112 1.25 33.08 13.45
N SER A 113 0.46 32.13 13.96
CA SER A 113 0.25 30.83 13.33
C SER A 113 -0.52 30.90 12.01
N TYR A 114 -1.39 31.89 11.81
CA TYR A 114 -2.09 32.09 10.54
C TYR A 114 -1.21 32.78 9.50
N LEU A 115 -0.35 33.70 9.94
CA LEU A 115 0.59 34.40 9.06
C LEU A 115 1.76 33.49 8.66
N ASN A 116 2.26 32.69 9.61
CA ASN A 116 3.37 31.76 9.44
C ASN A 116 2.96 30.39 9.99
N PRO A 117 2.31 29.53 9.18
CA PRO A 117 1.92 28.22 9.65
C PRO A 117 3.14 27.44 10.14
N GLY A 118 3.02 26.69 11.24
CA GLY A 118 4.02 25.73 11.71
C GLY A 118 3.90 24.38 10.98
N PRO A 119 4.90 23.49 11.08
CA PRO A 119 4.78 22.14 10.55
C PRO A 119 3.75 21.35 11.37
N LEU A 120 2.98 20.47 10.73
CA LEU A 120 1.94 19.66 11.38
C LEU A 120 2.42 18.25 11.70
N ALA A 121 3.39 17.75 10.95
CA ALA A 121 4.00 16.46 11.12
C ALA A 121 5.52 16.60 11.20
N GLN A 122 6.18 15.69 11.90
CA GLN A 122 7.64 15.66 11.93
C GLN A 122 8.21 15.11 10.60
N PHE A 123 7.48 14.23 9.92
CA PHE A 123 7.91 13.55 8.70
C PHE A 123 6.76 13.56 7.67
N ASP A 124 7.11 13.71 6.40
CA ASP A 124 6.18 13.76 5.25
C ASP A 124 6.56 12.63 4.29
N GLU A 125 6.40 11.41 4.79
CA GLU A 125 6.62 10.18 4.04
C GLU A 125 5.27 9.52 3.80
N GLN A 126 4.82 9.50 2.55
CA GLN A 126 3.54 8.87 2.15
C GLN A 126 3.47 7.38 2.51
N LYS A 127 4.63 6.71 2.57
CA LYS A 127 4.74 5.29 2.90
C LYS A 127 4.86 5.01 4.40
N ARG A 128 4.96 6.04 5.24
CA ARG A 128 5.26 5.87 6.66
C ARG A 128 3.98 5.69 7.47
N ILE A 129 3.62 4.43 7.65
CA ILE A 129 2.51 4.03 8.52
C ILE A 129 3.03 3.96 9.96
N ARG A 130 2.25 4.46 10.92
CA ARG A 130 2.62 4.37 12.34
C ARG A 130 2.74 2.90 12.75
N GLY A 131 3.71 2.58 13.61
CA GLY A 131 4.01 1.19 13.97
C GLY A 131 2.86 0.46 14.68
N ASP A 132 2.00 1.17 15.40
CA ASP A 132 0.75 0.65 15.98
C ASP A 132 -0.26 0.24 14.90
N VAL A 133 -0.47 1.09 13.89
CA VAL A 133 -1.33 0.77 12.75
C VAL A 133 -0.74 -0.41 11.97
N TRP A 134 0.57 -0.39 11.69
CA TRP A 134 1.26 -1.48 11.02
C TRP A 134 1.06 -2.83 11.71
N ARG A 135 1.17 -2.86 13.05
CA ARG A 135 0.95 -4.07 13.85
C ARG A 135 -0.49 -4.57 13.82
N ASN A 136 -1.46 -3.73 13.52
CA ASN A 136 -2.87 -4.11 13.43
C ASN A 136 -3.33 -4.44 12.00
N LEU A 137 -2.50 -4.19 10.99
CA LEU A 137 -2.80 -4.61 9.62
C LEU A 137 -2.83 -6.13 9.50
N SER A 138 -3.74 -6.62 8.65
CA SER A 138 -3.78 -8.03 8.24
C SER A 138 -2.47 -8.43 7.55
N LEU A 139 -2.19 -9.73 7.53
CA LEU A 139 -0.99 -10.26 6.87
C LEU A 139 -0.99 -9.91 5.36
N HIS A 140 -2.14 -10.00 4.71
CA HIS A 140 -2.31 -9.63 3.29
C HIS A 140 -2.05 -8.15 3.05
N ALA A 141 -2.58 -7.25 3.89
CA ALA A 141 -2.36 -5.81 3.78
C ALA A 141 -0.89 -5.43 3.99
N ARG A 142 -0.20 -6.04 4.96
CA ARG A 142 1.25 -5.82 5.14
C ARG A 142 2.04 -6.25 3.91
N ARG A 143 1.71 -7.41 3.34
CA ARG A 143 2.34 -7.88 2.10
C ARG A 143 2.13 -6.88 0.97
N HIS A 144 0.92 -6.39 0.73
CA HIS A 144 0.68 -5.37 -0.30
C HIS A 144 1.51 -4.10 -0.12
N LEU A 145 1.75 -3.70 1.13
CA LEU A 145 2.53 -2.51 1.44
C LEU A 145 4.05 -2.72 1.33
N THR A 146 4.54 -3.95 1.56
CA THR A 146 5.96 -4.31 1.45
C THR A 146 6.35 -4.86 0.08
N ALA A 147 5.41 -5.50 -0.62
CA ALA A 147 5.67 -6.14 -1.89
C ALA A 147 5.88 -5.06 -2.95
N GLU A 148 6.95 -5.24 -3.71
CA GLU A 148 7.11 -4.53 -4.97
C GLU A 148 5.96 -4.93 -5.89
N ALA A 149 5.39 -3.97 -6.62
CA ALA A 149 4.21 -4.17 -7.44
C ALA A 149 4.37 -5.46 -8.27
N VAL A 150 3.52 -6.45 -7.97
CA VAL A 150 3.49 -7.72 -8.72
C VAL A 150 3.42 -7.34 -10.19
N HIS A 151 4.35 -7.87 -10.99
CA HIS A 151 4.44 -7.56 -12.40
C HIS A 151 3.16 -8.04 -13.09
N LYS A 152 2.19 -7.14 -13.23
CA LYS A 152 0.93 -7.39 -13.92
C LYS A 152 1.29 -7.60 -15.39
N MET A 153 1.36 -8.85 -15.85
CA MET A 153 1.46 -9.09 -17.30
C MET A 153 0.21 -8.48 -17.94
N PRO A 154 0.34 -7.57 -18.91
CA PRO A 154 -0.81 -7.05 -19.62
C PRO A 154 -1.51 -8.23 -20.29
N ALA A 155 -2.83 -8.34 -20.08
CA ALA A 155 -3.63 -9.30 -20.80
C ALA A 155 -3.62 -8.89 -22.28
N ASP A 156 -2.76 -9.49 -23.09
CA ASP A 156 -2.80 -9.34 -24.54
C ASP A 156 -3.95 -10.24 -25.07
N PRO A 157 -5.07 -9.65 -25.54
CA PRO A 157 -6.18 -10.43 -26.06
C PRO A 157 -5.79 -11.25 -27.30
N THR A 158 -4.72 -10.85 -28.01
CA THR A 158 -4.20 -11.55 -29.20
C THR A 158 -3.53 -12.86 -28.82
N ALA A 159 -2.75 -12.87 -27.74
CA ALA A 159 -2.12 -14.08 -27.21
C ALA A 159 -3.14 -15.15 -26.78
N LEU A 160 -4.30 -14.73 -26.27
CA LEU A 160 -5.39 -15.66 -25.90
C LEU A 160 -5.99 -16.34 -27.15
N TYR A 161 -6.13 -15.60 -28.24
CA TYR A 161 -6.63 -16.14 -29.51
C TYR A 161 -5.69 -17.21 -30.09
N GLU A 162 -4.37 -16.99 -30.04
CA GLU A 162 -3.37 -17.96 -30.50
C GLU A 162 -3.40 -19.28 -29.71
N VAL A 163 -3.52 -19.19 -28.38
CA VAL A 163 -3.64 -20.37 -27.50
C VAL A 163 -4.91 -21.17 -27.79
N LEU A 164 -6.04 -20.49 -28.01
CA LEU A 164 -7.30 -21.15 -28.37
C LEU A 164 -7.21 -21.84 -29.73
N GLN A 165 -6.51 -21.23 -30.70
CA GLN A 165 -6.31 -21.80 -32.02
C GLN A 165 -5.44 -23.06 -31.98
N GLN A 166 -4.36 -23.05 -31.18
CA GLN A 166 -3.52 -24.24 -30.95
C GLN A 166 -4.30 -25.38 -30.28
N LEU A 167 -5.11 -25.08 -29.25
CA LEU A 167 -5.93 -26.10 -28.59
C LEU A 167 -6.98 -26.71 -29.52
N HIS A 168 -7.57 -25.92 -30.42
CA HIS A 168 -8.50 -26.43 -31.41
C HIS A 168 -7.79 -27.37 -32.39
N GLN A 169 -6.62 -26.98 -32.89
CA GLN A 169 -5.84 -27.82 -33.82
C GLN A 169 -5.41 -29.15 -33.19
N ASN A 170 -5.06 -29.15 -31.90
CA ASN A 170 -4.62 -30.34 -31.19
C ASN A 170 -5.75 -31.33 -30.85
N LYS A 171 -7.02 -30.92 -30.99
CA LYS A 171 -8.20 -31.77 -30.78
C LYS A 171 -8.69 -32.44 -32.07
N ALA A 172 -8.12 -32.06 -33.22
CA ALA A 172 -8.46 -32.59 -34.54
C ALA A 172 -7.45 -33.64 -35.07
N ALA A 173 -6.48 -34.05 -34.24
CA ALA A 173 -5.57 -35.17 -34.45
C ALA A 173 -5.89 -36.31 -33.48
#